data_AF-A0A848Q573-F1
#
_entry.id   AF-A0A848Q573-F1
#
_cell.length_a   1.000
_cell.length_b   1.000
_cell.length_c   1.000
_cell.angle_alpha   90.00
_cell.angle_beta   90.00
_cell.angle_gamma   90.00
#
_symmetry.space_group_name_H-M   'P 1'
#
loop_
_entity.id
_entity.type
_entity.pdbx_description
1 polymer ?
#
loop_
_entity_poly.entity_id
_entity_poly.type
_entity_poly.pdbx_seq_one_letter_code
_entity_poly.pdbx_strand_id
1 'polypeptide(L)'
;MNGPSLTNVRKYLSAIKKSPRKYLTSEHLSKEMGFFPDVINRVLSYFDPLVNMDFTYDVRTLVPLMEEYVAKLAFERKKDAKPRIIVTKKEVGEYESVSDFIFKKYVFESSGLFDRSATLSDSELRVLKKLITIEQNERKSKKVKK
;
A
#
# COMPACT_ATOMS: atom_id res chain seq x y z
N MET A 1 6.23 -18.46 -8.20
CA MET A 1 6.54 -18.89 -6.82
C MET A 1 6.20 -17.75 -5.87
N ASN A 2 5.40 -18.00 -4.83
CA ASN A 2 5.06 -16.99 -3.83
C ASN A 2 6.27 -16.74 -2.93
N GLY A 3 7.10 -15.77 -3.30
CA GLY A 3 8.24 -15.34 -2.49
C GLY A 3 7.80 -14.74 -1.15
N PRO A 4 8.70 -14.66 -0.17
CA PRO A 4 8.39 -14.10 1.14
C PRO A 4 7.98 -12.62 1.03
N SER A 5 6.99 -12.21 1.84
CA SER A 5 6.54 -10.81 1.86
C SER A 5 7.71 -9.87 2.18
N LEU A 6 7.80 -8.74 1.45
CA LEU A 6 8.80 -7.69 1.67
C LEU A 6 8.89 -7.27 3.15
N THR A 7 7.74 -7.21 3.82
CA THR A 7 7.65 -6.83 5.24
C THR A 7 8.36 -7.84 6.12
N ASN A 8 8.22 -9.14 5.83
CA ASN A 8 8.86 -10.20 6.61
C ASN A 8 10.36 -10.20 6.40
N VAL A 9 10.83 -10.11 5.14
CA VAL A 9 12.26 -10.04 4.83
C VAL A 9 12.92 -8.84 5.51
N ARG A 10 12.29 -7.65 5.48
CA ARG A 10 12.79 -6.46 6.19
C ARG A 10 12.85 -6.63 7.70
N LYS A 11 11.85 -7.30 8.30
CA LYS A 11 11.84 -7.59 9.74
C LYS A 11 13.02 -8.48 10.13
N TYR A 12 13.22 -9.58 9.42
CA TYR A 12 14.34 -10.49 9.67
C TYR A 12 15.68 -9.83 9.43
N LEU A 13 15.83 -9.09 8.33
CA LEU A 13 17.05 -8.35 8.03
C LEU A 13 17.39 -7.32 9.12
N SER A 14 16.39 -6.61 9.63
CA SER A 14 16.59 -5.67 10.74
C SER A 14 16.99 -6.40 12.02
N ALA A 15 16.40 -7.55 12.33
CA ALA A 15 16.75 -8.34 13.51
C ALA A 15 18.19 -8.86 13.43
N ILE A 16 18.57 -9.45 12.30
CA ILE A 16 19.93 -9.99 12.05
C ILE A 16 20.99 -8.88 12.22
N LYS A 17 20.74 -7.69 11.67
CA LYS A 17 21.66 -6.54 11.77
C LYS A 17 21.75 -5.94 13.17
N LYS A 18 20.67 -5.99 13.95
CA LYS A 18 20.64 -5.46 15.32
C LYS A 18 21.29 -6.41 16.33
N SER A 19 21.33 -7.71 16.05
CA SER A 19 21.92 -8.67 16.97
C SER A 19 23.42 -8.42 17.12
N PRO A 20 23.95 -8.29 18.35
CA PRO A 20 25.38 -8.03 18.60
C PRO A 20 26.26 -9.28 18.41
N ARG A 21 25.66 -10.47 18.26
CA ARG A 21 26.36 -11.75 18.20
C ARG A 21 27.16 -11.87 16.90
N LYS A 22 28.42 -12.32 16.95
CA LYS A 22 29.23 -12.54 15.74
C LYS A 22 28.60 -13.58 14.79
N TYR A 23 28.00 -14.62 15.37
CA TYR A 23 27.37 -15.76 14.71
C TYR A 23 25.92 -15.90 15.18
N LEU A 24 25.00 -16.12 14.25
CA LEU A 24 23.56 -16.05 14.54
C LEU A 24 22.79 -17.19 13.87
N THR A 25 22.22 -18.08 14.68
CA THR A 25 21.34 -19.16 14.20
C THR A 25 19.87 -18.76 14.21
N SER A 26 19.03 -19.56 13.56
CA SER A 26 17.58 -19.39 13.59
C SER A 26 16.98 -19.52 14.98
N GLU A 27 17.57 -20.34 15.87
CA GLU A 27 17.16 -20.41 17.28
C GLU A 27 17.45 -19.12 18.05
N HIS A 28 18.58 -18.46 17.76
CA HIS A 28 18.89 -17.18 18.38
C HIS A 28 17.92 -16.09 17.92
N LEU A 29 17.64 -16.03 16.62
CA LEU A 29 16.62 -15.14 16.06
C LEU A 29 15.21 -15.42 16.61
N SER A 30 14.89 -16.69 16.81
CA SER A 30 13.63 -17.12 17.42
C SER A 30 13.44 -16.51 18.81
N LYS A 31 14.47 -16.59 19.66
CA LYS A 31 14.46 -16.00 21.01
C LYS A 31 14.37 -14.47 20.98
N GLU A 32 15.02 -13.83 20.02
CA GLU A 32 14.99 -12.36 19.89
C GLU A 32 13.66 -11.83 19.34
N MET A 33 13.03 -12.54 18.41
CA MET A 33 11.82 -12.08 17.71
C MET A 33 10.51 -12.66 18.24
N GLY A 34 10.57 -13.73 19.06
CA GLY A 34 9.40 -14.43 19.57
C GLY A 34 8.67 -15.30 18.52
N PHE A 35 9.36 -15.70 17.45
CA PHE A 35 8.82 -16.61 16.43
C PHE A 35 9.45 -17.99 16.55
N PHE A 36 8.73 -19.05 16.18
CA PHE A 36 9.33 -20.39 16.13
C PHE A 36 10.44 -20.47 15.07
N PRO A 37 11.53 -21.20 15.32
CA PRO A 37 12.62 -21.37 14.37
C PRO A 37 12.14 -21.87 13.01
N ASP A 38 11.16 -22.79 12.97
CA ASP A 38 10.58 -23.32 11.73
C ASP A 38 9.94 -22.24 10.85
N VAL A 39 9.30 -21.24 11.46
CA VAL A 39 8.67 -20.13 10.73
C VAL A 39 9.74 -19.23 10.11
N ILE A 40 10.84 -19.02 10.83
CA ILE A 40 11.99 -18.26 10.36
C ILE A 40 12.67 -19.01 9.22
N ASN A 41 12.95 -20.29 9.43
CA ASN A 41 13.58 -21.18 8.46
C ASN A 41 12.78 -21.27 7.16
N ARG A 42 11.44 -21.38 7.24
CA ARG A 42 10.57 -21.37 6.05
C ARG A 42 10.71 -20.12 5.18
N VAL A 43 11.02 -18.97 5.79
CA VAL A 43 11.23 -17.71 5.06
C VAL A 43 12.67 -17.62 4.55
N LEU A 44 13.64 -18.00 5.36
CA LEU A 44 15.06 -17.96 5.01
C LEU A 44 15.45 -19.02 3.97
N SER A 45 14.75 -20.16 3.93
CA SER A 45 14.97 -21.24 2.98
C SER A 45 14.68 -20.84 1.53
N TYR A 46 14.00 -19.71 1.33
CA TYR A 46 13.86 -19.10 0.02
C TYR A 46 15.21 -18.61 -0.55
N PHE A 47 16.12 -18.18 0.33
CA PHE A 47 17.44 -17.67 -0.06
C PHE A 47 18.48 -18.78 -0.08
N ASP A 48 18.46 -19.67 0.92
CA ASP A 48 19.33 -20.84 0.98
C ASP A 48 18.60 -22.01 1.67
N PRO A 49 18.32 -23.11 0.94
CA PRO A 49 17.69 -24.30 1.52
C PRO A 49 18.46 -24.92 2.69
N LEU A 50 19.77 -24.67 2.80
CA LEU A 50 20.63 -25.27 3.82
C LEU A 50 20.19 -24.91 5.25
N VAL A 51 19.51 -23.78 5.42
CA VAL A 51 18.98 -23.31 6.72
C VAL A 51 17.97 -24.29 7.34
N ASN A 52 17.30 -25.11 6.52
CA ASN A 52 16.38 -26.14 7.01
C ASN A 52 17.10 -27.41 7.48
N MET A 53 18.32 -27.65 6.99
CA MET A 53 19.07 -28.89 7.23
C MET A 53 20.10 -28.73 8.36
N ASP A 54 20.68 -27.54 8.48
CA ASP A 54 21.71 -27.23 9.47
C ASP A 54 21.21 -26.24 10.53
N PHE A 55 20.99 -26.73 11.75
CA PHE A 55 20.60 -25.92 12.91
C PHE A 55 21.71 -24.96 13.38
N THR A 56 22.95 -25.23 12.95
CA THR A 56 24.13 -24.40 13.15
C THR A 56 24.48 -23.59 11.88
N TYR A 57 23.49 -23.30 11.04
CA TYR A 57 23.69 -22.38 9.95
C TYR A 57 23.78 -20.93 10.44
N ASP A 58 24.79 -20.18 9.99
CA ASP A 58 24.89 -18.74 10.26
C ASP A 58 23.96 -17.96 9.32
N VAL A 59 22.85 -17.47 9.84
CA VAL A 59 21.85 -16.71 9.08
C VAL A 59 22.42 -15.40 8.52
N ARG A 60 23.55 -14.91 9.04
CA ARG A 60 24.20 -13.69 8.54
C ARG A 60 24.71 -13.79 7.11
N THR A 61 25.04 -15.00 6.64
CA THR A 61 25.46 -15.23 5.25
C THR A 61 24.37 -14.84 4.23
N LEU A 62 23.10 -14.85 4.65
CA LEU A 62 21.94 -14.53 3.81
C LEU A 62 21.67 -13.03 3.68
N VAL A 63 22.31 -12.19 4.50
CA VAL A 63 22.05 -10.75 4.51
C VAL A 63 22.20 -10.11 3.12
N PRO A 64 23.26 -10.37 2.33
CA PRO A 64 23.39 -9.81 0.99
C PRO A 64 22.23 -10.20 0.06
N LEU A 65 21.83 -11.47 0.07
CA LEU A 65 20.73 -11.98 -0.75
C LEU A 65 19.38 -11.35 -0.37
N MET A 66 19.16 -11.15 0.94
CA MET A 66 17.97 -10.48 1.45
C MET A 66 17.94 -8.99 1.06
N GLU A 67 19.08 -8.30 1.07
CA GLU A 67 19.20 -6.90 0.64
C GLU A 67 18.87 -6.74 -0.84
N GLU A 68 19.46 -7.58 -1.68
CA GLU A 68 19.18 -7.59 -3.12
C GLU A 68 17.69 -7.84 -3.41
N TYR A 69 17.08 -8.80 -2.71
CA TYR A 69 15.67 -9.10 -2.85
C TYR A 69 14.78 -7.91 -2.44
N VAL A 70 15.10 -7.26 -1.32
CA VAL A 70 14.38 -6.06 -0.86
C VAL A 70 14.53 -4.92 -1.87
N ALA A 71 15.69 -4.75 -2.49
CA ALA A 71 15.95 -3.74 -3.51
C ALA A 71 15.15 -4.01 -4.80
N LYS A 72 15.16 -5.25 -5.30
CA LYS A 72 14.40 -5.67 -6.50
C LYS A 72 12.90 -5.43 -6.31
N LEU A 73 12.33 -5.91 -5.20
CA LEU A 73 10.91 -5.71 -4.91
C LEU A 73 10.53 -4.24 -4.67
N ALA A 74 11.43 -3.45 -4.07
CA ALA A 74 11.18 -2.02 -3.89
C ALA A 74 11.15 -1.28 -5.25
N PHE A 75 11.95 -1.72 -6.21
CA PHE A 75 11.98 -1.16 -7.55
C PHE A 75 10.73 -1.53 -8.35
N GLU A 76 10.30 -2.79 -8.30
CA GLU A 76 9.05 -3.26 -8.93
C GLU A 76 7.83 -2.49 -8.40
N ARG A 77 7.71 -2.34 -7.08
CA ARG A 77 6.61 -1.57 -6.47
C ARG A 77 6.57 -0.10 -6.88
N LYS A 78 7.73 0.51 -7.17
CA LYS A 78 7.78 1.90 -7.65
C LYS A 78 7.28 2.03 -9.08
N LYS A 79 7.47 1.01 -9.92
CA LYS A 79 7.00 1.01 -11.32
C LYS A 79 5.48 0.90 -11.42
N ASP A 80 4.87 0.11 -10.55
CA ASP A 80 3.42 -0.16 -10.61
C ASP A 80 2.56 0.86 -9.83
N ALA A 81 3.20 1.80 -9.11
CA ALA A 81 2.49 2.79 -8.33
C ALA A 81 1.87 3.87 -9.25
N LYS A 82 0.60 3.67 -9.64
CA LYS A 82 -0.18 4.71 -10.31
C LYS A 82 -0.18 5.99 -9.44
N PRO A 83 0.04 7.18 -10.02
CA PRO A 83 0.06 8.42 -9.26
C PRO A 83 -1.27 8.61 -8.53
N ARG A 84 -1.20 8.86 -7.23
CA ARG A 84 -2.40 9.11 -6.43
C ARG A 84 -2.95 10.47 -6.83
N ILE A 85 -4.07 10.48 -7.54
CA ILE A 85 -4.79 11.73 -7.88
C ILE A 85 -5.38 12.33 -6.60
N ILE A 86 -4.73 13.33 -6.03
CA ILE A 86 -5.20 14.00 -4.82
C ILE A 86 -6.10 15.14 -5.24
N VAL A 87 -7.40 14.99 -5.04
CA VAL A 87 -8.36 16.09 -5.19
C VAL A 87 -8.24 17.01 -3.97
N THR A 88 -7.92 18.29 -4.19
CA THR A 88 -7.78 19.26 -3.10
C THR A 88 -9.13 19.77 -2.60
N LYS A 89 -9.18 20.40 -1.41
CA LYS A 89 -10.44 21.02 -0.91
C LYS A 89 -10.87 22.23 -1.74
N LYS A 90 -9.94 22.89 -2.43
CA LYS A 90 -10.22 24.04 -3.30
C LYS A 90 -11.04 23.60 -4.52
N GLU A 91 -10.62 22.52 -5.19
CA GLU A 91 -11.36 21.93 -6.32
C GLU A 91 -12.77 21.46 -5.96
N VAL A 92 -12.99 21.03 -4.71
CA VAL A 92 -14.34 20.66 -4.23
C VAL A 92 -15.17 21.90 -3.94
N GLY A 93 -14.55 22.98 -3.43
CA GLY A 93 -15.24 24.23 -3.10
C GLY A 93 -15.65 25.06 -4.32
N GLU A 94 -15.15 24.74 -5.51
CA GLU A 94 -15.62 25.33 -6.79
C GLU A 94 -17.05 24.90 -7.15
N TYR A 95 -17.56 23.83 -6.52
CA TYR A 95 -18.88 23.27 -6.76
C TYR A 95 -19.70 23.30 -5.49
N GLU A 96 -20.82 24.02 -5.53
CA GLU A 96 -21.70 24.16 -4.35
C GLU A 96 -22.55 22.90 -4.13
N SER A 97 -22.89 22.19 -5.21
CA SER A 97 -23.76 21.01 -5.20
C SER A 97 -23.36 20.01 -6.29
N VAL A 98 -23.80 18.76 -6.16
CA VAL A 98 -23.70 17.75 -7.22
C VAL A 98 -24.34 18.25 -8.51
N SER A 99 -25.46 18.97 -8.42
CA SER A 99 -26.13 19.56 -9.59
C SER A 99 -25.24 20.62 -10.25
N ASP A 100 -24.59 21.49 -9.48
CA ASP A 100 -23.69 22.53 -9.99
C ASP A 100 -22.47 21.93 -10.70
N PHE A 101 -21.92 20.84 -10.14
CA PHE A 101 -20.86 20.07 -10.80
C PHE A 101 -21.32 19.50 -12.15
N ILE A 102 -22.53 18.94 -12.20
CA ILE A 102 -23.09 18.40 -13.42
C ILE A 102 -23.33 19.53 -14.45
N PHE A 103 -23.89 20.67 -14.05
CA PHE A 103 -24.13 21.80 -14.95
C PHE A 103 -22.83 22.33 -15.56
N LYS A 104 -21.80 22.59 -14.73
CA LYS A 104 -20.51 23.12 -15.22
C LYS A 104 -19.74 22.14 -16.12
N LYS A 105 -19.95 20.84 -16.00
CA LYS A 105 -19.16 19.82 -16.73
C LYS A 105 -19.89 19.15 -17.88
N TYR A 106 -21.21 19.03 -17.79
CA TYR A 106 -22.03 18.33 -18.78
C TYR A 106 -22.94 19.24 -19.60
N VAL A 107 -23.06 20.53 -19.27
CA VAL A 107 -23.88 21.44 -20.06
C VAL A 107 -22.98 22.36 -20.88
N PHE A 108 -23.23 22.40 -22.19
CA PHE A 108 -22.57 23.37 -23.05
C PHE A 108 -22.99 24.79 -22.65
N GLU A 109 -22.01 25.63 -22.28
CA GLU A 109 -22.21 27.02 -21.84
C GLU A 109 -23.06 27.85 -22.82
N SER A 110 -23.09 27.47 -24.10
CA SER A 110 -23.77 28.20 -25.17
C SER A 110 -25.19 27.72 -25.49
N SER A 111 -25.59 26.50 -25.11
CA SER A 111 -26.87 25.92 -25.58
C SER A 111 -27.75 25.32 -24.49
N GLY A 112 -27.27 25.17 -23.25
CA GLY A 112 -28.05 24.55 -22.18
C GLY A 112 -28.33 23.05 -22.42
N LEU A 113 -27.76 22.46 -23.47
CA LEU A 113 -27.92 21.06 -23.82
C LEU A 113 -26.89 20.21 -23.08
N PHE A 114 -27.35 19.03 -22.66
CA PHE A 114 -26.54 18.06 -21.94
C PHE A 114 -25.69 17.26 -22.91
N ASP A 115 -24.37 17.37 -22.79
CA ASP A 115 -23.43 16.57 -23.54
C ASP A 115 -23.37 15.15 -22.96
N ARG A 116 -24.06 14.22 -23.62
CA ARG A 116 -24.03 12.80 -23.26
C ARG A 116 -22.71 12.11 -23.65
N SER A 117 -21.86 12.78 -24.42
CA SER A 117 -20.57 12.24 -24.87
C SER A 117 -19.40 12.62 -23.95
N ALA A 118 -19.62 13.56 -23.02
CA ALA A 118 -18.60 13.98 -22.07
C ALA A 118 -18.18 12.83 -21.13
N THR A 119 -16.89 12.51 -21.12
CA THR A 119 -16.29 11.52 -20.23
C THR A 119 -15.57 12.22 -19.08
N LEU A 120 -15.83 11.78 -17.86
CA LEU A 120 -15.17 12.33 -16.67
C LEU A 120 -13.79 11.73 -16.51
N SER A 121 -12.83 12.59 -16.19
CA SER A 121 -11.50 12.17 -15.75
C SER A 121 -11.53 11.54 -14.36
N ASP A 122 -10.50 10.76 -14.03
CA ASP A 122 -10.36 10.13 -12.69
C ASP A 122 -10.34 11.16 -11.54
N SER A 123 -9.87 12.38 -11.78
CA SER A 123 -9.93 13.49 -10.82
C SER A 123 -11.36 13.96 -10.59
N GLU A 124 -12.11 14.17 -11.66
CA GLU A 124 -13.50 14.63 -11.61
C GLU A 124 -14.42 13.62 -10.95
N LEU A 125 -14.23 12.33 -11.22
CA LEU A 125 -14.95 11.25 -10.52
C LEU A 125 -14.69 11.27 -9.00
N ARG A 126 -13.47 11.62 -8.57
CA ARG A 126 -13.15 11.77 -7.15
C ARG A 126 -13.78 13.02 -6.52
N VAL A 127 -13.88 14.12 -7.27
CA VAL A 127 -14.61 15.33 -6.85
C VAL A 127 -16.09 14.97 -6.63
N LEU A 128 -16.72 14.33 -7.63
CA LEU A 128 -18.11 13.89 -7.56
C LEU A 128 -18.36 12.97 -6.37
N LYS A 129 -17.48 11.99 -6.14
CA LYS A 129 -17.57 11.08 -4.98
C LYS A 129 -17.55 11.84 -3.65
N LYS A 130 -16.72 12.88 -3.53
CA LYS A 130 -16.68 13.71 -2.32
C LYS A 130 -17.95 14.53 -2.13
N LEU A 131 -18.46 15.17 -3.19
CA LEU A 131 -19.71 15.93 -3.16
C LEU A 131 -20.89 15.04 -2.73
N ILE A 132 -21.00 13.84 -3.30
CA ILE A 132 -22.02 12.85 -2.92
C ILE A 132 -21.89 12.47 -1.43
N THR A 133 -20.66 12.30 -0.94
CA THR A 133 -20.44 11.94 0.47
C THR A 133 -20.89 13.06 1.41
N ILE A 134 -20.64 14.32 1.05
CA ILE A 134 -21.10 15.50 1.80
C ILE A 134 -22.62 15.52 1.85
N GLU A 135 -23.29 15.37 0.71
CA GLU A 135 -24.75 15.39 0.62
C GLU A 135 -25.39 14.24 1.41
N GLN A 136 -24.82 13.03 1.34
CA GLN A 136 -25.30 11.89 2.14
C GLN A 136 -25.16 12.14 3.65
N ASN A 137 -24.08 12.77 4.09
CA ASN A 137 -23.86 13.10 5.49
C ASN A 137 -24.87 14.15 5.98
N GLU A 138 -25.18 15.16 5.17
CA GLU A 138 -26.22 16.15 5.48
C GLU A 138 -27.61 15.51 5.58
N ARG A 139 -27.95 14.57 4.69
CA ARG A 139 -29.22 13.84 4.76
C ARG A 139 -29.31 12.98 6.02
N LYS A 140 -28.21 12.35 6.44
CA LYS A 140 -28.13 11.58 7.69
C LYS A 140 -28.30 12.47 8.92
N SER A 141 -27.60 13.60 8.99
CA SER A 141 -27.70 14.52 10.14
C SER A 141 -29.10 15.14 10.28
N LYS A 142 -29.79 15.40 9.16
CA LYS A 142 -31.19 15.86 9.16
C LYS A 142 -32.18 14.77 9.61
N LYS A 143 -31.89 13.49 9.38
CA LYS A 143 -32.71 12.37 9.86
C LYS A 143 -32.56 12.09 11.36
N VAL A 144 -31.40 12.39 11.95
CA VAL A 144 -31.15 12.19 13.39
C VAL A 144 -31.75 13.33 14.24
N LYS A 145 -32.06 14.47 13.63
CA LYS A 145 -32.69 15.64 14.29
C LYS A 145 -34.23 15.67 14.19
N LYS A 146 -34.84 14.68 13.55
CA LYS A 146 -36.28 14.44 13.55
C LYS A 146 -36.59 13.26 14.46
#